data_AF-A0A9P7DXW5-F1
#
_entry.id   AF-A0A9P7DXW5-F1
#
_cell.length_a   1.000
_cell.length_b   1.000
_cell.length_c   1.000
_cell.angle_alpha   90.00
_cell.angle_beta   90.00
_cell.angle_gamma   90.00
#
_symmetry.space_group_name_H-M   'P 1'
#
loop_
_entity.id
_entity.type
_entity.pdbx_description
1 polymer ?
#
loop_
_entity_poly.entity_id
_entity_poly.type
_entity_poly.pdbx_seq_one_letter_code
_entity_poly.pdbx_strand_id
1 'polypeptide(L)'
;MDDGKTKKSWGIYNETGIFVAVCRHGLCLLITDMVQSRELAKYPLAVVAKLLDAFGDSLGGGYDIGCQFETTLNNSSVGPLVHSFHHTCLVGAFHGHVHR
;
A
#
# COMPACT_ATOMS: atom_id res chain seq x y z
N MET A 1 22.35 -21.54 -4.64
CA MET A 1 22.04 -20.76 -5.85
C MET A 1 23.33 -20.17 -6.40
N ASP A 2 23.45 -19.99 -7.71
CA ASP A 2 24.59 -19.29 -8.31
C ASP A 2 24.37 -17.77 -8.24
N ASP A 3 25.03 -17.11 -7.29
CA ASP A 3 24.83 -15.68 -6.98
C ASP A 3 25.06 -14.75 -8.17
N GLY A 4 25.91 -15.15 -9.12
CA GLY A 4 26.15 -14.39 -10.35
C GLY A 4 24.94 -14.35 -11.29
N LYS A 5 24.24 -15.47 -11.46
CA LYS A 5 23.01 -15.55 -12.25
C LYS A 5 21.82 -14.89 -11.57
N THR A 6 21.71 -15.00 -10.24
CA THR A 6 20.65 -14.32 -9.48
C THR A 6 20.80 -12.80 -9.63
N LYS A 7 21.98 -12.23 -9.35
CA LYS A 7 22.21 -10.77 -9.49
C LYS A 7 21.89 -10.23 -10.88
N LYS A 8 22.24 -10.98 -11.93
CA LYS A 8 21.90 -10.60 -13.33
C LYS A 8 20.40 -10.66 -13.62
N SER A 9 19.66 -11.58 -12.99
CA SER A 9 18.21 -11.72 -13.18
C SER A 9 17.42 -10.66 -12.41
N TRP A 10 17.83 -10.35 -11.17
CA TRP A 10 17.20 -9.31 -10.35
C TRP A 10 17.47 -7.89 -10.89
N GLY A 11 18.68 -7.63 -11.41
CA GLY A 11 19.01 -6.34 -12.03
C GLY A 11 18.26 -6.00 -13.33
N ILE A 12 17.45 -6.93 -13.88
CA ILE A 12 16.54 -6.65 -15.01
C ILE A 12 15.35 -5.81 -14.53
N TYR A 13 14.91 -6.05 -13.30
CA TYR A 13 13.84 -5.29 -12.68
C TYR A 13 14.50 -4.02 -12.12
N ASN A 14 14.11 -2.87 -12.66
CA ASN A 14 14.58 -1.56 -12.19
C ASN A 14 13.95 -1.28 -10.81
N GLU A 15 14.39 -2.02 -9.80
CA GLU A 15 13.94 -1.94 -8.43
C GLU A 15 14.36 -0.60 -7.84
N THR A 16 13.38 0.14 -7.32
CA THR A 16 13.57 1.49 -6.79
C THR A 16 13.38 1.55 -5.28
N GLY A 17 12.90 0.49 -4.65
CA GLY A 17 12.65 0.45 -3.21
C GLY A 17 11.74 -0.70 -2.80
N ILE A 18 11.30 -0.67 -1.54
CA ILE A 18 10.40 -1.64 -0.94
C ILE A 18 9.21 -0.89 -0.36
N PHE A 19 8.00 -1.43 -0.57
CA PHE A 19 6.79 -0.98 0.11
C PHE A 19 6.36 -2.03 1.12
N VAL A 20 6.08 -1.62 2.36
CA VAL A 20 5.75 -2.53 3.47
C VAL A 20 4.44 -2.12 4.13
N ALA A 21 3.58 -3.10 4.40
CA ALA A 21 2.46 -2.96 5.33
C ALA A 21 2.81 -3.62 6.66
N VAL A 22 2.57 -2.91 7.75
CA VAL A 22 2.80 -3.37 9.12
C VAL A 22 1.51 -3.24 9.91
N CYS A 23 1.20 -4.21 10.75
CA CYS A 23 0.04 -4.10 11.65
C CYS A 23 0.35 -3.21 12.86
N ARG A 24 -0.68 -2.84 13.60
CA ARG A 24 -0.54 -2.08 14.86
C ARG A 24 0.31 -2.76 15.94
N HIS A 25 0.61 -4.06 15.81
CA HIS A 25 1.48 -4.83 16.72
C HIS A 25 2.95 -4.87 16.27
N GLY A 26 3.30 -4.19 15.16
CA GLY A 26 4.66 -4.17 14.63
C GLY A 26 5.03 -5.39 13.78
N LEU A 27 4.07 -6.27 13.45
CA LEU A 27 4.29 -7.40 12.56
C LEU A 27 4.17 -6.96 11.10
N CYS A 28 5.15 -7.35 10.28
CA CYS A 28 5.08 -7.16 8.84
C CYS A 28 4.01 -8.07 8.23
N LEU A 29 3.02 -7.47 7.57
CA LEU A 29 1.91 -8.19 6.94
C LEU A 29 2.16 -8.45 5.45
N LEU A 30 2.81 -7.52 4.76
CA LEU A 30 3.08 -7.61 3.33
C LEU A 30 4.32 -6.78 2.98
N ILE A 31 5.18 -7.36 2.15
CA ILE A 31 6.35 -6.70 1.54
C ILE A 31 6.20 -6.82 0.04
N THR A 32 6.44 -5.74 -0.70
CA THR A 32 6.53 -5.77 -2.16
C THR A 32 7.72 -4.96 -2.64
N ASP A 33 8.44 -5.51 -3.60
CA ASP A 33 9.49 -4.79 -4.32
C ASP A 33 8.87 -3.79 -5.27
N MET A 34 9.39 -2.57 -5.27
CA MET A 34 8.96 -1.52 -6.16
C MET A 34 9.77 -1.57 -7.44
N VAL A 35 9.18 -2.01 -8.55
CA VAL A 35 9.81 -2.12 -9.86
C VAL A 35 9.28 -1.03 -10.81
N GLN A 36 10.18 -0.25 -11.41
CA GLN A 36 9.94 0.71 -12.51
C GLN A 36 8.99 1.90 -12.25
N SER A 37 7.95 1.78 -11.42
CA SER A 37 6.84 2.74 -11.39
C SER A 37 7.04 3.98 -10.51
N ARG A 38 8.17 4.09 -9.80
CA ARG A 38 8.53 5.21 -8.92
C ARG A 38 7.31 5.73 -8.12
N GLU A 39 6.92 7.00 -8.28
CA GLU A 39 5.96 7.73 -7.43
C GLU A 39 4.47 7.48 -7.70
N LEU A 40 4.10 6.58 -8.62
CA LEU A 40 2.68 6.28 -8.83
C LEU A 40 2.12 5.47 -7.66
N ALA A 41 0.88 5.76 -7.26
CA ALA A 41 0.17 5.09 -6.15
C ALA A 41 -0.16 3.59 -6.39
N LYS A 42 0.52 2.91 -7.32
CA LYS A 42 0.28 1.50 -7.68
C LYS A 42 0.53 0.55 -6.51
N TYR A 43 1.63 0.74 -5.77
CA TYR A 43 1.97 -0.11 -4.62
C TYR A 43 1.00 0.03 -3.46
N PRO A 44 0.69 1.24 -2.96
CA PRO A 44 -0.28 1.35 -1.88
C PRO A 44 -1.67 0.84 -2.29
N LEU A 45 -2.10 1.05 -3.55
CA LEU A 45 -3.35 0.45 -4.06
C LEU A 45 -3.32 -1.08 -4.07
N ALA A 46 -2.24 -1.69 -4.58
CA ALA A 46 -2.08 -3.13 -4.62
C ALA A 46 -2.00 -3.75 -3.22
N VAL A 47 -1.32 -3.07 -2.29
CA VAL A 47 -1.24 -3.48 -0.89
C VAL A 47 -2.60 -3.45 -0.22
N VAL A 48 -3.38 -2.37 -0.36
CA VAL A 48 -4.74 -2.32 0.20
C VAL A 48 -5.60 -3.45 -0.36
N ALA A 49 -5.59 -3.66 -1.68
CA ALA A 49 -6.36 -4.74 -2.30
C ALA A 49 -5.98 -6.12 -1.72
N LYS A 50 -4.69 -6.39 -1.54
CA LYS A 50 -4.20 -7.66 -0.96
C LYS A 50 -4.54 -7.82 0.52
N LEU A 51 -4.51 -6.74 1.29
CA LEU A 51 -4.89 -6.79 2.69
C LEU A 51 -6.40 -6.98 2.87
N LEU A 52 -7.23 -6.37 2.01
CA LEU A 52 -8.68 -6.59 2.02
C LEU A 52 -9.05 -8.03 1.62
N ASP A 53 -8.35 -8.60 0.64
CA ASP A 53 -8.51 -10.02 0.27
C ASP A 53 -8.14 -10.97 1.44
N ALA A 54 -7.10 -10.63 2.20
CA ALA A 54 -6.62 -11.47 3.31
C ALA A 54 -7.40 -11.31 4.63
N PHE A 55 -7.81 -10.08 4.97
CA PHE A 55 -8.40 -9.76 6.28
C PHE A 55 -9.89 -9.40 6.22
N GLY A 56 -10.40 -9.06 5.04
CA GLY A 56 -11.81 -8.78 4.83
C GLY A 56 -12.27 -7.39 5.30
N ASP A 57 -13.48 -7.38 5.85
CA ASP A 57 -14.27 -6.17 6.11
C ASP A 57 -13.74 -5.32 7.27
N SER A 58 -14.04 -4.03 7.21
CA SER A 58 -13.77 -3.03 8.26
C SER A 58 -12.27 -2.88 8.61
N LEU A 59 -11.37 -3.19 7.66
CA LEU A 59 -9.95 -2.98 7.83
C LEU A 59 -9.59 -1.49 7.79
N GLY A 60 -8.89 -0.99 8.81
CA GLY A 60 -8.31 0.36 8.83
C GLY A 60 -6.86 0.38 8.34
N GLY A 61 -6.51 1.33 7.47
CA GLY A 61 -5.15 1.49 6.95
C GLY A 61 -4.58 2.88 7.24
N GLY A 62 -3.43 2.95 7.91
CA GLY A 62 -2.69 4.19 8.11
C GLY A 62 -1.71 4.46 6.97
N TYR A 63 -1.68 5.68 6.46
CA TYR A 63 -0.70 6.15 5.49
C TYR A 63 -0.39 7.64 5.71
N ASP A 64 0.84 8.07 5.46
CA ASP A 64 1.29 9.44 5.71
C ASP A 64 0.48 10.49 4.92
N ILE A 65 0.01 10.11 3.73
CA ILE A 65 -0.92 10.88 2.89
C ILE A 65 -2.35 10.31 2.91
N GLY A 66 -2.78 9.70 4.02
CA GLY A 66 -4.03 8.94 4.14
C GLY A 66 -5.29 9.62 3.58
N CYS A 67 -5.48 10.93 3.81
CA CYS A 67 -6.65 11.67 3.29
C CYS A 67 -6.64 11.79 1.75
N GLN A 68 -5.50 12.18 1.16
CA GLN A 68 -5.36 12.24 -0.30
C GLN A 68 -5.42 10.84 -0.92
N PHE A 69 -4.88 9.85 -0.19
CA PHE A 69 -4.88 8.47 -0.62
C PHE A 69 -6.27 7.85 -0.59
N GLU A 70 -7.14 8.23 0.35
CA GLU A 70 -8.55 7.84 0.35
C GLU A 70 -9.25 8.27 -0.95
N THR A 71 -9.03 9.51 -1.37
CA THR A 71 -9.54 10.00 -2.67
C THR A 71 -8.97 9.16 -3.83
N THR A 72 -7.70 8.79 -3.76
CA THR A 72 -7.05 7.94 -4.77
C THR A 72 -7.66 6.54 -4.80
N LEU A 73 -7.91 5.92 -3.64
CA LEU A 73 -8.53 4.60 -3.51
C LEU A 73 -9.92 4.58 -4.16
N ASN A 74 -10.78 5.54 -3.77
CA ASN A 74 -12.16 5.63 -4.24
C ASN A 74 -12.26 5.85 -5.75
N ASN A 75 -11.31 6.58 -6.34
CA ASN A 75 -11.25 6.84 -7.78
C ASN A 75 -10.41 5.84 -8.57
N SER A 76 -9.95 4.75 -7.95
CA SER A 76 -9.16 3.70 -8.60
C SER A 76 -10.02 2.48 -8.98
N SER A 77 -9.42 1.53 -9.69
CA SER A 77 -10.03 0.22 -9.94
C SER A 77 -10.30 -0.59 -8.66
N VAL A 78 -9.69 -0.23 -7.53
CA VAL A 78 -9.89 -0.88 -6.23
C VAL A 78 -11.05 -0.23 -5.44
N GLY A 79 -11.55 0.93 -5.86
CA GLY A 79 -12.62 1.67 -5.18
C GLY A 79 -13.85 0.82 -4.82
N PRO A 80 -14.42 0.03 -5.75
CA PRO A 80 -15.55 -0.85 -5.42
C PRO A 80 -15.24 -1.87 -4.31
N LEU A 81 -14.01 -2.39 -4.28
CA LEU A 81 -13.54 -3.31 -3.25
C LEU A 81 -13.44 -2.61 -1.88
N VAL A 82 -12.82 -1.43 -1.85
CA VAL A 82 -12.69 -0.56 -0.66
C VAL A 82 -14.06 -0.25 -0.07
N HIS A 83 -15.02 0.12 -0.91
CA HIS A 83 -16.40 0.38 -0.48
C HIS A 83 -17.09 -0.88 0.04
N SER A 84 -16.97 -2.02 -0.66
CA SER A 84 -17.62 -3.27 -0.25
C SER A 84 -17.12 -3.81 1.09
N PHE A 85 -15.86 -3.52 1.43
CA PHE A 85 -15.22 -3.94 2.68
C PHE A 85 -15.16 -2.84 3.74
N HIS A 86 -15.89 -1.73 3.56
CA HIS A 86 -15.92 -0.61 4.53
C HIS A 86 -14.52 -0.16 5.00
N HIS A 87 -13.55 -0.18 4.07
CA HIS A 87 -12.18 0.18 4.39
C HIS A 87 -12.09 1.65 4.80
N THR A 88 -11.31 1.94 5.84
CA THR A 88 -11.12 3.29 6.36
C THR A 88 -9.66 3.70 6.31
N CYS A 89 -9.37 4.84 5.70
CA CYS A 89 -8.06 5.49 5.81
C CYS A 89 -7.92 6.18 7.16
N LEU A 90 -6.89 5.80 7.92
CA LEU A 90 -6.56 6.41 9.19
C LEU A 90 -5.61 7.58 8.96
N VAL A 91 -5.98 8.76 9.46
CA VAL A 91 -5.15 9.97 9.46
C VAL A 91 -4.68 10.30 10.87
N GLY A 92 -3.49 10.89 10.99
CA GLY A 92 -2.98 11.33 12.29
C GLY A 92 -3.91 12.37 12.94
N ALA A 93 -4.03 12.34 14.28
CA ALA A 93 -4.96 13.20 15.03
C ALA A 93 -4.77 14.72 14.76
N PHE A 94 -3.55 15.15 14.45
CA PHE A 94 -3.24 16.55 14.13
C PHE A 94 -3.70 16.99 12.73
N HIS A 95 -4.04 16.05 11.85
CA HIS A 95 -4.47 16.34 10.49
C HIS A 95 -5.79 17.13 10.44
N GLY A 96 -6.71 16.87 11.39
CA GLY A 96 -7.99 17.58 11.49
C GLY A 96 -7.86 19.09 11.77
N HIS A 97 -6.71 19.57 12.25
CA HIS A 97 -6.48 21.00 12.46
C HIS A 97 -6.23 21.77 11.16
N VAL A 98 -5.79 21.09 10.10
CA VAL A 98 -5.39 21.70 8.81
C VAL A 98 -6.54 21.73 7.80
N HIS A 99 -7.55 20.87 7.96
CA HIS A 99 -8.67 20.69 7.01
C HIS A 99 -9.99 21.33 7.46
N ARG A 100 -9.93 22.40 8.27
CA ARG A 100 -11.13 23.13 8.73
C ARG A 100 -11.58 24.21 7.75
#